data_AF-A0A7C6YTT6-F1
#
_entry.id   AF-A0A7C6YTT6-F1
#
_cell.length_a   1.000
_cell.length_b   1.000
_cell.length_c   1.000
_cell.angle_alpha   90.00
_cell.angle_beta   90.00
_cell.angle_gamma   90.00
#
_symmetry.space_group_name_H-M   'P 1'
#
loop_
_entity.id
_entity.type
_entity.pdbx_description
1 polymer ?
#
loop_
_entity_poly.entity_id
_entity_poly.type
_entity_poly.pdbx_seq_one_letter_code
_entity_poly.pdbx_strand_id
1 'polypeptide(L)' 'MRKMTVNGNFAAAHVAYAFSDVAAIYPITPSSDMGEFCDEWAANGLKNI' A
#
# COMPACT_ATOMS: atom_id res chain seq x y z
N MET A 1 18.84 2.29 5.42
CA MET A 1 17.94 2.70 4.32
C MET A 1 17.99 1.63 3.24
N ARG A 2 16.86 0.98 2.93
CA ARG A 2 16.80 -0.06 1.88
C ARG A 2 16.52 0.62 0.54
N LYS A 3 17.35 0.37 -0.47
CA LYS A 3 17.11 0.86 -1.84
C LYS A 3 16.28 -0.18 -2.60
N MET A 4 15.28 0.29 -3.33
CA MET A 4 14.45 -0.53 -4.21
C MET A 4 14.01 0.30 -5.41
N THR A 5 13.87 -0.33 -6.57
CA THR A 5 13.28 0.30 -7.77
C THR A 5 11.80 -0.01 -7.79
N VAL A 6 10.97 1.01 -7.62
CA VAL A 6 9.50 0.89 -7.55
C VAL A 6 8.85 2.09 -8.21
N ASN A 7 7.56 1.97 -8.55
CA ASN A 7 6.76 3.10 -9.00
C ASN A 7 6.28 3.95 -7.80
N GLY A 8 5.68 5.11 -8.10
CA GLY A 8 5.20 6.05 -7.07
C GLY A 8 4.07 5.49 -6.20
N ASN A 9 3.11 4.77 -6.80
CA ASN A 9 1.98 4.18 -6.08
C ASN A 9 2.45 3.17 -5.03
N PHE A 10 3.38 2.28 -5.39
CA PHE A 10 3.96 1.32 -4.46
C PHE A 10 4.69 2.03 -3.32
N ALA A 11 5.48 3.07 -3.63
CA ALA A 11 6.20 3.85 -2.62
C ALA A 11 5.24 4.55 -1.65
N ALA A 12 4.15 5.12 -2.16
CA ALA A 12 3.11 5.75 -1.35
C ALA A 12 2.35 4.72 -0.49
N ALA A 13 1.93 3.61 -1.08
CA ALA A 13 1.24 2.53 -0.39
C ALA A 13 2.09 1.96 0.75
N HIS A 14 3.41 1.78 0.54
CA HIS A 14 4.31 1.25 1.56
C HIS A 14 4.28 2.07 2.86
N VAL A 15 4.26 3.40 2.74
CA VAL A 15 4.16 4.29 3.91
C VAL A 15 2.72 4.34 4.42
N ALA A 16 1.73 4.48 3.54
CA ALA A 16 0.33 4.55 3.94
C ALA A 16 -0.12 3.31 4.75
N TYR A 17 0.30 2.11 4.33
CA TYR A 17 0.01 0.86 5.02
C TYR A 17 0.66 0.80 6.40
N ALA A 18 1.91 1.25 6.53
CA ALA A 18 2.63 1.21 7.81
C ALA A 18 1.97 2.07 8.89
N PHE A 19 1.32 3.18 8.52
CA PHE A 19 0.80 4.20 9.45
C PHE A 19 -0.73 4.26 9.53
N SER A 20 -1.45 3.33 8.91
CA SER A 20 -2.92 3.31 8.94
C SER A 20 -3.44 2.00 9.54
N ASP A 21 -4.41 2.10 10.45
CA ASP A 21 -5.14 0.93 10.97
C ASP A 21 -6.32 0.52 10.10
N VAL A 22 -6.91 1.49 9.39
CA VAL A 22 -8.09 1.30 8.55
C VAL A 22 -7.93 2.11 7.26
N ALA A 23 -8.30 1.53 6.13
CA ALA A 23 -8.37 2.21 4.84
C ALA A 23 -9.70 1.89 4.15
N ALA A 24 -10.52 2.92 3.92
CA ALA A 24 -11.71 2.79 3.07
C ALA A 24 -11.32 3.13 1.63
N ILE A 25 -11.48 2.18 0.70
CA ILE A 25 -10.97 2.30 -0.67
C ILE A 25 -12.06 2.10 -1.72
N TYR A 26 -11.89 2.75 -2.88
CA TYR A 26 -12.67 2.53 -4.10
C TYR A 26 -11.76 2.69 -5.32
N PRO A 27 -11.78 1.76 -6.29
CA PRO A 27 -10.83 1.77 -7.41
C PRO A 27 -11.13 2.89 -8.42
N ILE A 28 -10.08 3.61 -8.82
CA ILE A 28 -10.10 4.59 -9.91
C ILE A 28 -8.69 4.77 -10.49
N THR A 29 -8.57 4.78 -11.82
CA THR A 29 -7.29 5.02 -12.51
C THR A 29 -6.80 6.45 -12.24
N PRO A 30 -5.50 6.66 -11.92
CA PRO A 30 -4.38 5.71 -11.92
C PRO A 30 -4.00 5.15 -10.54
N SER A 31 -4.85 5.29 -9.51
CA SER A 31 -4.51 5.01 -8.12
C SER A 31 -4.92 3.63 -7.61
N SER A 32 -5.65 2.83 -8.40
CA SER A 32 -6.19 1.52 -7.98
C SER A 32 -5.13 0.62 -7.34
N ASP A 33 -3.93 0.55 -7.94
CA ASP A 33 -2.83 -0.28 -7.46
C ASP A 33 -2.47 -0.04 -5.98
N MET A 34 -2.61 1.20 -5.46
CA MET A 34 -2.30 1.48 -4.06
C MET A 34 -3.21 0.68 -3.10
N GLY A 35 -4.50 0.62 -3.42
CA GLY A 35 -5.46 -0.15 -2.64
C GLY A 35 -5.22 -1.65 -2.77
N GLU A 36 -4.91 -2.11 -3.98
CA GLU A 36 -4.60 -3.52 -4.26
C GLU A 36 -3.35 -4.01 -3.52
N PHE A 37 -2.27 -3.22 -3.49
CA PHE A 37 -1.07 -3.55 -2.70
C PHE A 37 -1.38 -3.64 -1.21
N CYS A 38 -2.15 -2.69 -0.65
CA CYS A 38 -2.53 -2.72 0.76
C CYS A 38 -3.39 -3.95 1.09
N ASP A 39 -4.36 -4.30 0.24
CA ASP A 39 -5.20 -5.48 0.42
C ASP A 39 -4.36 -6.78 0.36
N GLU A 40 -3.45 -6.89 -0.62
CA GLU A 40 -2.54 -8.03 -0.75
C GLU A 40 -1.62 -8.17 0.48
N TRP A 41 -1.06 -7.05 0.98
CA TRP A 41 -0.21 -7.08 2.17
C TRP A 41 -0.99 -7.48 3.43
N ALA A 42 -2.21 -7.00 3.58
CA ALA A 42 -3.10 -7.41 4.68
C ALA A 42 -3.44 -8.91 4.61
N ALA A 43 -3.78 -9.41 3.42
CA ALA A 43 -4.05 -10.83 3.17
C ALA A 43 -2.82 -11.71 3.47
N ASN A 44 -1.61 -11.21 3.19
CA ASN A 44 -0.34 -11.86 3.53
C ASN A 44 0.08 -11.68 5.01
N GLY A 45 -0.75 -11.02 5.83
CA GLY A 45 -0.51 -10.83 7.24
C GLY A 45 0.59 -9.82 7.59
N LEU A 46 0.98 -8.94 6.65
CA LEU A 46 1.90 -7.85 6.92
C LEU A 46 1.30 -6.95 8.00
N LYS A 47 2.06 -6.69 9.07
CA LYS A 47 1.60 -5.81 10.14
C LYS A 47 1.94 -4.36 9.82
N ASN A 48 1.01 -3.48 10.17
CA ASN A 48 1.31 -2.06 10.36
C ASN A 48 2.10 -1.89 11.69
N ILE A 49 2.48 -0.64 12.01
CA ILE A 49 3.33 -0.33 13.18
C ILE A 49 2.64 -0.66 14.49
#